data_AF-A0A957UWU1-F1
#
_entry.id   AF-A0A957UWU1-F1
#
_cell.length_a   1.000
_cell.length_b   1.000
_cell.length_c   1.000
_cell.angle_alpha   90.00
_cell.angle_beta   90.00
_cell.angle_gamma   90.00
#
_symmetry.space_group_name_H-M   'P 1'
#
loop_
_entity.id
_entity.type
_entity.pdbx_description
1 polymer ?
#
loop_
_entity_poly.entity_id
_entity_poly.type
_entity_poly.pdbx_seq_one_letter_code
_entity_poly.pdbx_strand_id
1 'polypeptide(L)' 'MDLREMLTNLGYLVVGEVGDGRSAVNLARELRPDIVIMDIKMPDMDGIEAAKVLTEERIAPVLLLSAYSQ' A
#
# COMPACT_ATOMS: atom_id res chain seq x y z
N MET A 1 -14.33 -1.04 -11.03
CA MET A 1 -14.36 0.10 -10.09
C MET A 1 -12.96 0.21 -9.53
N ASP A 2 -12.39 1.40 -9.53
CA ASP A 2 -11.03 1.65 -9.04
C ASP A 2 -10.98 1.56 -7.50
N LEU A 3 -9.91 1.01 -6.93
CA LEU A 3 -9.75 0.81 -5.48
C LEU A 3 -9.80 2.15 -4.74
N ARG A 4 -9.17 3.19 -5.31
CA ARG A 4 -9.19 4.54 -4.75
C ARG A 4 -10.60 5.11 -4.66
N GLU A 5 -11.40 4.98 -5.72
CA GLU A 5 -12.80 5.42 -5.74
C GLU A 5 -13.62 4.67 -4.68
N MET A 6 -13.43 3.36 -4.56
CA MET A 6 -14.14 2.55 -3.56
C MET A 6 -13.83 3.01 -2.13
N LEU A 7 -12.55 3.22 -1.78
CA LEU A 7 -12.14 3.68 -0.45
C LEU A 7 -12.68 5.09 -0.14
N THR A 8 -12.62 5.98 -1.13
CA THR A 8 -13.14 7.35 -0.99
C THR A 8 -14.65 7.34 -0.74
N ASN A 9 -15.40 6.51 -1.47
CA ASN A 9 -16.85 6.36 -1.30
C ASN A 9 -17.24 5.76 0.06
N LEU A 10 -16.38 4.95 0.66
CA LEU A 10 -16.54 4.43 2.02
C LEU A 10 -16.19 5.47 3.11
N GLY A 11 -15.75 6.66 2.73
CA GLY A 11 -15.43 7.76 3.65
C GLY A 11 -13.98 7.78 4.13
N TYR A 12 -13.10 6.97 3.56
CA TYR A 12 -11.66 7.01 3.86
C TYR A 12 -10.95 8.09 3.05
N LEU A 13 -9.94 8.71 3.65
CA LEU A 13 -9.05 9.64 2.95
C LEU A 13 -7.90 8.87 2.29
N VAL A 14 -7.86 8.84 0.97
CA VAL A 14 -6.71 8.29 0.23
C VAL A 14 -5.64 9.37 0.10
N VAL A 15 -4.61 9.29 0.96
CA VAL A 15 -3.54 10.29 1.04
C VAL A 15 -2.48 10.15 -0.05
N GLY A 16 -2.36 8.97 -0.67
CA GLY A 16 -1.38 8.72 -1.72
C GLY A 16 -1.63 7.41 -2.48
N GLU A 17 -1.12 7.33 -3.71
CA GLU A 17 -1.22 6.18 -4.61
C GLU A 17 0.05 6.09 -5.47
N VAL A 18 0.63 4.90 -5.60
CA VAL A 18 1.87 4.63 -6.35
C VAL A 18 1.83 3.21 -6.92
N GLY A 19 2.64 2.97 -7.97
CA GLY A 19 2.62 1.71 -8.73
C GLY A 19 3.68 0.67 -8.36
N ASP A 20 4.58 0.98 -7.41
CA ASP A 20 5.68 0.08 -7.01
C ASP A 20 5.97 0.16 -5.50
N GLY A 21 6.55 -0.91 -4.96
CA GLY A 21 6.79 -1.02 -3.53
C GLY A 21 7.80 -0.02 -2.98
N ARG A 22 8.79 0.44 -3.76
CA ARG A 22 9.81 1.39 -3.28
C ARG A 22 9.21 2.77 -3.12
N SER A 23 8.43 3.20 -4.10
CA SER A 23 7.63 4.43 -4.02
C SER A 23 6.63 4.36 -2.86
N ALA A 24 6.04 3.18 -2.60
CA ALA A 24 5.10 2.99 -1.49
C ALA A 24 5.76 3.23 -0.13
N VAL A 25 6.96 2.68 0.08
CA VAL A 25 7.72 2.92 1.32
C VAL A 25 8.09 4.39 1.48
N ASN A 26 8.60 5.03 0.43
CA ASN A 26 9.00 6.44 0.49
C ASN A 26 7.81 7.36 0.79
N LEU A 27 6.69 7.16 0.10
CA LEU A 27 5.51 7.98 0.29
C LEU A 27 4.87 7.74 1.66
N ALA A 28 4.87 6.50 2.16
CA ALA A 28 4.36 6.21 3.50
C ALA A 28 5.21 6.85 4.62
N ARG A 29 6.53 6.96 4.43
CA ARG A 29 7.41 7.70 5.36
C ARG A 29 7.03 9.17 5.45
N GLU A 30 6.73 9.79 4.30
CA GLU A 30 6.36 11.20 4.19
C GLU A 30 4.95 11.46 4.75
N LEU A 31 3.97 10.70 4.29
CA LEU A 31 2.55 10.96 4.58
C LEU A 31 2.07 10.35 5.89
N ARG A 32 2.80 9.39 6.47
CA ARG A 32 2.47 8.71 7.74
C ARG A 32 0.99 8.25 7.79
N PRO A 33 0.54 7.40 6.85
CA PRO A 33 -0.85 6.96 6.79
C PRO A 33 -1.22 6.04 7.97
N ASP A 34 -2.52 5.92 8.27
CA ASP A 34 -3.02 4.99 9.29
C ASP A 34 -2.96 3.52 8.83
N ILE A 35 -3.04 3.28 7.52
CA ILE A 35 -2.97 1.95 6.91
C ILE A 35 -2.40 2.06 5.50
N VAL A 36 -1.61 1.07 5.10
CA VAL A 36 -1.18 0.88 3.71
C VAL A 36 -1.87 -0.34 3.14
N ILE A 37 -2.50 -0.19 1.97
CA ILE A 37 -3.05 -1.29 1.19
C ILE A 37 -2.10 -1.54 0.03
N MET A 38 -1.67 -2.79 -0.16
CA MET A 38 -0.59 -3.10 -1.11
C MET A 38 -0.81 -4.44 -1.78
N ASP A 39 -0.59 -4.51 -3.10
CA ASP A 39 -0.59 -5.78 -3.81
C ASP A 39 0.69 -6.57 -3.48
N ILE A 40 0.60 -7.90 -3.44
CA ILE A 40 1.78 -8.77 -3.34
C ILE A 40 2.59 -8.71 -4.65
N LYS A 41 1.92 -8.80 -5.82
CA LYS A 41 2.62 -8.85 -7.11
C LYS A 41 2.78 -7.45 -7.68
N MET A 42 3.97 -6.87 -7.51
CA MET A 42 4.35 -5.58 -8.10
C MET A 42 5.64 -5.72 -8.94
N PRO A 43 5.87 -4.82 -9.93
CA PRO A 43 7.16 -4.71 -10.61
C PRO A 43 8.27 -4.32 -9.63
N ASP A 44 9.50 -4.77 -9.91
CA ASP A 44 10.77 -4.42 -9.25
C ASP A 44 10.94 -4.81 -7.77
N MET A 45 9.96 -4.55 -6.91
CA MET A 45 10.00 -4.89 -5.48
C MET A 45 8.70 -5.59 -5.06
N ASP A 46 8.83 -6.78 -4.50
CA ASP A 46 7.71 -7.57 -3.99
C ASP A 46 6.99 -6.79 -2.87
N GLY A 47 5.66 -6.77 -2.90
CA GLY A 47 4.85 -6.13 -1.86
C GLY A 47 5.11 -6.67 -0.46
N ILE A 48 5.59 -7.91 -0.35
CA ILE A 48 6.02 -8.50 0.92
C ILE A 48 7.27 -7.80 1.46
N GLU A 49 8.25 -7.49 0.61
CA GLU A 49 9.46 -6.77 1.03
C GLU A 49 9.12 -5.34 1.46
N ALA A 50 8.25 -4.67 0.71
CA ALA A 50 7.73 -3.35 1.09
C ALA A 50 7.01 -3.40 2.44
N ALA A 51 6.14 -4.39 2.63
CA ALA A 51 5.39 -4.56 3.87
C ALA A 51 6.33 -4.81 5.07
N LYS A 52 7.40 -5.59 4.86
CA LYS A 52 8.42 -5.84 5.88
C LYS A 52 9.09 -4.55 6.32
N VAL A 53 9.53 -3.71 5.38
CA VAL A 53 10.14 -2.40 5.70
C VAL A 53 9.18 -1.50 6.47
N LEU A 54 7.94 -1.35 6.00
CA LEU A 54 6.91 -0.53 6.66
C LEU A 54 6.63 -0.99 8.10
N THR A 55 6.64 -2.30 8.31
CA THR A 55 6.40 -2.92 9.63
C THR A 55 7.60 -2.75 10.56
N GLU A 56 8.82 -3.02 10.09
CA GLU A 56 10.06 -2.89 10.87
C GLU A 56 10.30 -1.43 11.29
N GLU A 57 10.00 -0.48 10.41
CA GLU A 57 10.11 0.96 10.69
C GLU A 57 8.92 1.53 11.46
N ARG A 58 7.90 0.73 11.76
CA ARG A 58 6.68 1.14 12.48
C ARG A 58 6.03 2.38 11.84
N ILE A 59 5.94 2.37 10.51
CA ILE A 59 5.32 3.45 9.74
C ILE A 59 3.80 3.32 9.81
N ALA A 60 3.27 2.18 9.34
CA ALA A 60 1.85 1.88 9.30
C ALA A 60 1.64 0.35 9.20
N PRO A 61 0.53 -0.20 9.70
CA PRO A 61 0.12 -1.56 9.39
C PRO A 61 -0.15 -1.71 7.89
N VAL A 62 0.12 -2.91 7.37
CA VAL A 62 -0.01 -3.21 5.94
C VAL A 62 -1.06 -4.29 5.72
N LEU A 63 -2.07 -3.99 4.91
CA LEU A 63 -3.03 -4.94 4.39
C LEU A 63 -2.58 -5.39 2.99
N LEU A 64 -2.05 -6.61 2.92
CA LEU A 64 -1.70 -7.22 1.66
C LEU A 64 -2.97 -7.70 0.94
N LEU A 65 -3.13 -7.27 -0.30
CA LEU A 65 -4.13 -7.77 -1.22
C LEU A 65 -3.43 -8.59 -2.30
N SER A 66 -4.06 -9.67 -2.74
CA SER A 66 -3.59 -10.41 -3.89
C SER A 66 -4.81 -10.84 -4.69
N ALA A 67 -4.89 -10.37 -5.92
CA ALA A 67 -5.83 -10.95 -6.87
C ALA A 67 -5.28 -12.31 -7.32
N TYR A 68 -5.70 -13.38 -6.66
CA TYR A 68 -5.48 -14.74 -7.16
C TYR A 68 -6.44 -14.95 -8.34
N SER A 69 -6.05 -14.54 -9.54
CA SER A 69 -6.72 -15.00 -10.76
C SER A 69 -6.29 -16.44 -11.02
N GLN A 70 -7.21 -17.39 -10.91
CA GLN A 70 -7.08 -18.65 -11.65
C GLN A 70 -7.46 -18.42 -13.11
#